data_AF-A0A6G0I4Z7-F1
#
_entry.id   AF-A0A6G0I4Z7-F1
#
_cell.length_a   1.000
_cell.length_b   1.000
_cell.length_c   1.000
_cell.angle_alpha   90.00
_cell.angle_beta   90.00
_cell.angle_gamma   90.00
#
_symmetry.space_group_name_H-M   'P 1'
#
loop_
_entity.id
_entity.type
_entity.pdbx_description
1 polymer ?
#
loop_
_entity_poly.entity_id
_entity_poly.type
_entity_poly.pdbx_seq_one_letter_code
_entity_poly.pdbx_strand_id
1 'polypeptide(L)'
;MGVPAFFRWLSRKYSSIIVHCVEEKGKECNGVRIPVDTTKPNPNEVEFDNLYLDMNGIIHPCTHPEDKPAPKNEDEMMVAIFEYIDRLFNIVRPRRVLYMAIDGVAPRAKMNQQRSRRFRASKEGVELVEEKNRMREEVIQRGGYLPPEEIKERFDSNCITQ
;
A
#
# COMPACT_ATOMS: atom_id res chain seq x y z
N MET A 1 12.84 -11.39 12.56
CA MET A 1 13.08 -9.93 12.64
C MET A 1 12.11 -9.26 11.68
N GLY A 2 11.34 -8.26 12.13
CA GLY A 2 10.42 -7.53 11.24
C GLY A 2 11.16 -6.51 10.38
N VAL A 3 10.52 -6.06 9.28
CA VAL A 3 11.06 -5.03 8.36
C VAL A 3 11.57 -3.79 9.12
N PRO A 4 10.87 -3.23 10.12
CA PRO A 4 11.33 -2.03 10.83
C PRO A 4 12.62 -2.25 11.65
N ALA A 5 12.78 -3.45 12.23
CA ALA A 5 13.95 -3.77 13.04
C ALA A 5 15.21 -3.93 12.17
N PHE A 6 15.06 -4.60 11.02
CA PHE A 6 16.15 -4.75 10.06
C PHE A 6 16.53 -3.40 9.44
N PHE A 7 15.54 -2.62 8.99
CA PHE A 7 15.78 -1.29 8.43
C PHE A 7 16.49 -0.36 9.42
N ARG A 8 16.09 -0.37 10.70
CA ARG A 8 16.76 0.41 11.76
C ARG A 8 18.20 -0.02 11.99
N TRP A 9 18.48 -1.32 11.96
CA TRP A 9 19.85 -1.81 12.10
C TRP A 9 20.70 -1.35 10.90
N LEU A 10 20.16 -1.47 9.70
CA LEU A 10 20.84 -1.11 8.46
C LEU A 10 21.12 0.40 8.39
N SER A 11 20.14 1.24 8.73
CA SER A 11 20.28 2.70 8.73
C SER A 11 21.32 3.21 9.73
N ARG A 12 21.41 2.56 10.89
CA ARG A 12 22.42 2.90 11.92
C ARG A 12 23.82 2.48 11.52
N LYS A 13 23.96 1.32 10.88
CA LYS A 13 25.28 0.75 10.55
C LYS A 13 25.85 1.30 9.24
N TYR A 14 25.00 1.58 8.26
CA TYR A 14 25.38 2.04 6.93
C TYR A 14 24.48 3.21 6.52
N SER A 15 24.66 4.37 7.16
CA SER A 15 23.79 5.54 6.94
C SER A 15 23.80 6.06 5.49
N SER A 16 24.89 5.86 4.75
CA SER A 16 25.06 6.35 3.38
C SER A 16 24.21 5.61 2.33
N ILE A 17 23.61 4.47 2.65
CA ILE A 17 22.81 3.70 1.69
C ILE A 17 21.38 4.26 1.54
N ILE A 18 20.92 5.06 2.50
CA ILE A 18 19.57 5.62 2.48
C ILE A 18 19.67 6.99 1.84
N VAL A 19 19.12 7.10 0.64
CA VAL A 19 19.04 8.35 -0.12
C VAL A 19 17.58 8.66 -0.36
N HIS A 20 17.19 9.92 -0.15
CA HIS A 20 15.85 10.38 -0.43
C HIS A 20 15.66 10.55 -1.93
N CYS A 21 14.60 9.96 -2.48
CA CYS A 21 14.25 10.16 -3.88
C CYS A 21 13.70 11.57 -4.12
N VAL A 22 14.16 12.20 -5.20
CA VAL A 22 13.63 13.45 -5.73
C VAL A 22 12.47 13.13 -6.68
N GLU A 23 11.30 13.70 -6.40
CA GLU A 23 10.07 13.50 -7.17
C GLU A 23 9.66 14.82 -7.84
N GLU A 24 9.56 14.83 -9.17
CA GLU A 24 8.95 15.94 -9.90
C GLU A 24 7.42 15.81 -9.85
N LYS A 25 6.74 16.86 -9.41
CA LYS A 25 5.27 16.91 -9.42
C LYS A 25 4.77 17.55 -10.70
N GLY A 26 3.75 16.95 -11.31
CA GLY A 26 3.06 17.51 -12.47
C GLY A 26 2.52 18.90 -12.17
N LYS A 27 2.68 19.84 -13.11
CA LYS A 27 2.20 21.22 -12.97
C LYS A 27 0.74 21.29 -13.38
N GLU A 28 -0.07 22.04 -12.63
CA GLU A 28 -1.45 22.31 -12.99
C GLU A 28 -1.52 23.67 -13.69
N CYS A 29 -2.02 23.71 -14.92
CA CYS A 29 -2.18 24.95 -15.69
C CYS A 29 -3.61 25.00 -16.22
N ASN A 30 -4.37 26.02 -15.80
CA ASN A 30 -5.76 26.25 -16.22
C ASN A 30 -6.71 25.04 -16.01
N GLY A 31 -6.55 24.32 -14.90
CA GLY A 31 -7.36 23.13 -14.58
C GLY A 31 -6.97 21.86 -15.35
N VAL A 32 -5.91 21.92 -16.16
CA VAL A 32 -5.34 20.76 -16.86
C VAL A 32 -4.03 20.37 -16.16
N ARG A 33 -3.97 19.12 -15.69
CA ARG A 33 -2.76 18.55 -15.08
C ARG A 33 -1.78 18.16 -16.18
N ILE A 34 -0.67 18.90 -16.28
CA ILE A 34 0.41 18.60 -17.23
C ILE A 34 1.21 17.42 -16.66
N PRO A 35 1.30 16.29 -17.37
CA PRO A 35 2.06 15.13 -16.92
C PRO A 35 3.55 15.46 -16.86
N VAL A 36 4.27 14.77 -15.98
CA VAL A 36 5.73 14.88 -15.89
C VAL A 36 6.33 14.27 -17.14
N ASP A 37 7.23 15.00 -17.78
CA ASP A 37 7.96 14.50 -18.94
C ASP A 37 9.08 13.55 -18.47
N THR A 38 8.76 12.26 -18.46
CA THR A 38 9.66 11.18 -18.05
C THR A 38 10.75 10.87 -19.07
N THR A 39 10.71 11.48 -20.26
CA THR A 39 11.79 11.33 -21.25
C THR A 39 13.05 12.08 -20.84
N LYS A 40 12.91 13.14 -20.04
CA LYS A 40 14.03 13.94 -19.53
C LYS A 40 14.93 13.14 -18.58
N PRO A 41 16.19 13.59 -18.37
CA PRO A 41 17.10 12.98 -17.40
C PRO A 41 16.46 12.85 -16.02
N ASN A 42 16.78 11.77 -15.29
CA ASN A 42 16.24 11.53 -13.97
C ASN A 42 16.74 12.60 -12.97
N PRO A 43 15.86 13.26 -12.20
CA PRO A 43 16.25 14.27 -11.21
C PRO A 43 17.09 13.73 -10.06
N ASN A 44 17.15 12.40 -9.88
CA ASN A 44 18.01 11.74 -8.89
C ASN A 44 19.47 11.59 -9.36
N GLU A 45 19.83 12.16 -10.52
CA GLU A 45 21.18 12.09 -11.13
C GLU A 45 21.64 10.67 -11.46
N VAL A 46 20.74 9.68 -11.36
CA VAL A 46 20.97 8.28 -11.65
C VAL A 46 19.89 7.80 -12.61
N GLU A 47 20.31 7.23 -13.73
CA GLU A 47 19.42 6.59 -14.69
C GLU A 47 19.23 5.11 -14.34
N PHE A 48 18.00 4.63 -14.51
CA PHE A 48 17.65 3.24 -14.26
C PHE A 48 17.21 2.59 -15.56
N ASP A 49 17.77 1.42 -15.87
CA ASP A 49 17.35 0.66 -17.05
C ASP A 49 16.09 -0.17 -16.77
N ASN A 50 16.08 -0.84 -15.62
CA ASN A 50 15.08 -1.86 -15.29
C ASN A 50 14.42 -1.54 -13.94
N LEU A 51 13.09 -1.48 -13.93
CA LEU A 51 12.27 -1.34 -12.71
C LEU A 51 11.46 -2.62 -12.51
N TYR A 52 11.58 -3.22 -11.32
CA TYR A 52 10.85 -4.41 -10.90
C TYR A 52 9.86 -4.04 -9.80
N LEU A 53 8.58 -4.29 -10.04
CA LEU A 53 7.50 -4.00 -9.11
C LEU A 53 6.93 -5.30 -8.56
N ASP A 54 6.93 -5.43 -7.23
CA ASP A 54 6.12 -6.42 -6.52
C ASP A 54 4.72 -5.83 -6.36
N MET A 55 3.77 -6.34 -7.14
CA MET A 55 2.40 -5.83 -7.19
C MET A 55 1.67 -6.07 -5.87
N ASN A 56 1.96 -7.14 -5.14
CA ASN A 56 1.33 -7.37 -3.83
C ASN A 56 1.76 -6.30 -2.83
N GLY A 57 3.01 -5.84 -2.91
CA GLY A 57 3.52 -4.70 -2.14
C GLY A 57 2.80 -3.37 -2.43
N ILE A 58 2.15 -3.24 -3.59
CA ILE A 58 1.38 -2.05 -4.00
C ILE A 58 -0.11 -2.21 -3.66
N ILE A 59 -0.70 -3.37 -3.98
CA ILE A 59 -2.13 -3.64 -3.79
C ILE A 59 -2.50 -3.59 -2.30
N HIS A 60 -1.65 -4.11 -1.40
CA HIS A 60 -1.93 -4.11 0.04
C HIS A 60 -2.13 -2.67 0.60
N PRO A 61 -1.20 -1.71 0.40
CA PRO A 61 -1.43 -0.31 0.78
C PRO A 61 -2.62 0.36 0.09
N CYS A 62 -2.91 0.04 -1.17
CA CYS A 62 -4.04 0.63 -1.90
C CYS A 62 -5.41 0.13 -1.40
N THR A 63 -5.47 -1.10 -0.86
CA THR A 63 -6.70 -1.68 -0.30
C THR A 63 -6.94 -1.27 1.15
N HIS A 64 -5.87 -0.99 1.91
CA HIS A 64 -5.91 -0.62 3.32
C HIS A 64 -5.04 0.62 3.60
N PRO A 65 -5.37 1.79 3.03
CA PRO A 65 -4.61 3.00 3.30
C PRO A 65 -4.75 3.42 4.76
N GLU A 66 -3.64 3.78 5.42
CA GLU A 66 -3.67 4.27 6.82
C GLU A 66 -4.27 5.69 6.92
N ASP A 67 -4.06 6.53 5.89
CA ASP A 67 -4.42 7.96 5.90
C ASP A 67 -5.69 8.30 5.09
N LYS A 68 -6.28 7.33 4.38
CA LYS A 68 -7.45 7.52 3.51
C LYS A 68 -8.52 6.47 3.81
N PRO A 69 -9.81 6.75 3.52
CA PRO A 69 -10.82 5.71 3.56
C PRO A 69 -10.46 4.59 2.56
N ALA A 70 -10.70 3.34 2.96
CA ALA A 70 -10.55 2.21 2.05
C ALA A 70 -11.43 2.40 0.81
N PRO A 71 -10.95 2.01 -0.39
CA PRO A 71 -11.72 2.10 -1.62
C PRO A 71 -13.00 1.28 -1.50
N LYS A 72 -14.11 1.80 -2.02
CA LYS A 72 -15.42 1.15 -1.91
C LYS A 72 -15.61 0.06 -2.96
N ASN A 73 -15.01 0.24 -4.13
CA ASN A 73 -15.19 -0.62 -5.30
C ASN A 73 -13.84 -1.02 -5.92
N GLU A 74 -13.85 -2.08 -6.74
CA GLU A 74 -12.67 -2.51 -7.50
C GLU A 74 -12.15 -1.43 -8.45
N ASP A 75 -13.03 -0.64 -9.07
CA ASP A 75 -12.63 0.46 -9.97
C ASP A 75 -11.81 1.53 -9.25
N GLU A 76 -12.22 1.94 -8.05
CA GLU A 76 -11.47 2.92 -7.24
C GLU A 76 -10.11 2.36 -6.81
N MET A 77 -10.05 1.06 -6.52
CA MET A 77 -8.81 0.38 -6.19
C MET A 77 -7.85 0.34 -7.38
N MET A 78 -8.35 0.02 -8.58
CA MET A 78 -7.55 0.03 -9.80
C MET A 78 -6.99 1.42 -10.07
N VAL A 79 -7.80 2.48 -9.92
CA VAL A 79 -7.33 3.87 -10.05
C VAL A 79 -6.22 4.16 -9.03
N ALA A 80 -6.39 3.78 -7.77
CA ALA A 80 -5.37 3.98 -6.74
C ALA A 80 -4.07 3.21 -7.04
N ILE A 81 -4.17 1.99 -7.58
CA ILE A 81 -3.01 1.20 -8.00
C ILE A 81 -2.30 1.88 -9.18
N PHE A 82 -3.04 2.33 -10.19
CA PHE A 82 -2.46 3.05 -11.34
C PHE A 82 -1.77 4.34 -10.92
N GLU A 83 -2.39 5.15 -10.06
CA GLU A 83 -1.77 6.37 -9.52
C GLU A 83 -0.46 6.06 -8.78
N TYR A 84 -0.41 4.95 -8.03
CA TYR A 84 0.78 4.55 -7.30
C TYR A 84 1.90 4.07 -8.24
N ILE A 85 1.56 3.28 -9.27
CA ILE A 85 2.50 2.83 -10.29
C ILE A 85 3.05 4.02 -11.09
N ASP A 86 2.18 4.94 -11.52
CA ASP A 86 2.57 6.15 -12.24
C ASP A 86 3.54 7.00 -11.41
N ARG A 87 3.26 7.13 -10.11
CA ARG A 87 4.16 7.82 -9.19
C ARG A 87 5.54 7.16 -9.12
N LEU A 88 5.60 5.84 -8.96
CA LEU A 88 6.87 5.10 -8.94
C LEU A 88 7.62 5.21 -10.28
N PHE A 89 6.89 5.13 -11.39
CA PHE A 89 7.44 5.26 -12.73
C PHE A 89 8.05 6.66 -12.95
N ASN A 90 7.39 7.73 -12.49
CA ASN A 90 7.87 9.10 -12.60
C ASN A 90 9.17 9.36 -11.81
N ILE A 91 9.35 8.66 -10.68
CA ILE A 91 10.54 8.74 -9.84
C ILE A 91 11.72 7.98 -10.47
N VAL A 92 11.49 6.73 -10.90
CA VAL A 92 12.58 5.84 -11.35
C VAL A 92 12.94 6.06 -12.82
N ARG A 93 11.95 6.36 -13.68
CA ARG A 93 12.12 6.56 -15.14
C ARG A 93 12.90 5.42 -15.83
N PRO A 94 12.41 4.17 -15.81
CA PRO A 94 13.12 3.05 -16.42
C PRO A 94 13.29 3.22 -17.93
N ARG A 95 14.51 3.06 -18.44
CA ARG A 95 14.84 3.27 -19.86
C ARG A 95 14.65 2.05 -20.75
N ARG A 96 14.52 0.86 -20.16
CA ARG A 96 14.48 -0.41 -20.92
C ARG A 96 13.31 -1.30 -20.51
N VAL A 97 13.20 -1.63 -19.23
CA VAL A 97 12.24 -2.65 -18.76
C VAL A 97 11.45 -2.16 -17.56
N LEU A 98 10.13 -2.26 -17.66
CA LEU A 98 9.22 -2.27 -16.52
C LEU A 98 8.70 -3.70 -16.34
N TYR A 99 9.04 -4.34 -15.23
CA TYR A 99 8.61 -5.68 -14.90
C TYR A 99 7.65 -5.63 -13.71
N MET A 100 6.41 -6.09 -13.90
CA MET A 100 5.38 -6.16 -12.87
C MET A 100 5.14 -7.60 -12.49
N ALA A 101 5.48 -7.96 -11.26
CA ALA A 101 5.35 -9.31 -10.72
C ALA A 101 4.14 -9.39 -9.80
N ILE A 102 3.19 -10.25 -10.14
CA ILE A 102 2.11 -10.66 -9.23
C ILE A 102 2.49 -12.03 -8.70
N ASP A 103 2.40 -12.25 -7.38
CA ASP A 103 2.75 -13.56 -6.84
C ASP A 103 1.76 -14.63 -7.32
N GLY A 104 2.29 -15.70 -7.90
CA GLY A 104 1.55 -16.94 -8.16
C GLY A 104 1.63 -17.93 -7.00
N VAL A 105 1.35 -19.21 -7.28
CA VAL A 105 1.33 -20.26 -6.26
C VAL A 105 2.68 -20.40 -5.55
N ALA A 106 2.65 -20.32 -4.23
CA ALA A 106 3.85 -20.34 -3.41
C ALA A 106 4.29 -21.75 -2.97
N PRO A 107 5.59 -21.97 -2.69
CA PRO A 107 6.07 -23.21 -2.06
C PRO A 107 5.47 -23.43 -0.67
N ARG A 108 5.31 -24.70 -0.26
CA ARG A 108 4.66 -25.11 1.01
C ARG A 108 5.19 -24.39 2.25
N ALA A 109 6.50 -24.12 2.31
CA ALA A 109 7.09 -23.39 3.43
C ALA A 109 6.52 -21.95 3.55
N LYS A 110 6.38 -21.24 2.43
CA LYS A 110 5.79 -19.89 2.37
C LYS A 110 4.28 -19.96 2.63
N MET A 111 3.59 -20.98 2.12
CA MET A 111 2.16 -21.21 2.41
C MET A 111 1.88 -21.36 3.92
N ASN A 112 2.70 -22.12 4.65
CA ASN A 112 2.55 -22.28 6.11
C ASN A 112 2.72 -20.95 6.86
N GLN A 113 3.65 -20.11 6.40
CA GLN A 113 3.87 -18.78 6.97
C GLN A 113 2.70 -17.85 6.67
N GLN A 114 2.18 -17.86 5.44
CA GLN A 114 0.99 -17.08 5.05
C GLN A 114 -0.26 -17.53 5.81
N ARG A 115 -0.46 -18.84 5.96
CA ARG A 115 -1.58 -19.39 6.73
C ARG A 115 -1.58 -18.90 8.17
N SER A 116 -0.41 -18.95 8.82
CA SER A 116 -0.27 -18.45 10.21
C SER A 116 -0.56 -16.96 10.32
N ARG A 117 -0.13 -16.16 9.33
CA ARG A 117 -0.40 -14.70 9.29
C ARG A 117 -1.88 -14.41 9.09
N ARG A 118 -2.53 -15.05 8.10
CA ARG A 118 -3.95 -14.87 7.80
C ARG A 118 -4.83 -15.25 8.99
N PHE A 119 -4.52 -16.38 9.65
CA PHE A 119 -5.27 -16.82 10.83
C PHE A 119 -5.22 -15.80 11.96
N ARG A 120 -4.06 -15.17 12.20
CA ARG A 120 -3.93 -14.11 13.20
C ARG A 120 -4.72 -12.86 12.81
N ALA A 121 -4.62 -12.42 11.56
CA ALA A 121 -5.36 -11.25 11.08
C ALA A 121 -6.88 -11.44 11.16
N SER A 122 -7.39 -12.64 10.84
CA SER A 122 -8.81 -12.96 11.01
C SER A 122 -9.24 -12.91 12.48
N LYS A 123 -8.42 -13.45 13.40
CA LYS A 123 -8.72 -13.41 14.85
C LYS A 123 -8.72 -11.98 15.39
N GLU A 124 -7.70 -11.19 15.06
CA GLU A 124 -7.62 -9.77 15.43
C GLU A 124 -8.78 -8.96 14.84
N GLY A 125 -9.20 -9.28 13.61
CA GLY A 125 -10.37 -8.66 12.97
C GLY A 125 -11.68 -8.92 13.72
N VAL A 126 -11.90 -10.13 14.21
CA VAL A 126 -13.09 -10.48 15.02
C VAL A 126 -13.04 -9.77 16.38
N GLU A 127 -11.89 -9.81 17.06
CA GLU A 127 -11.71 -9.14 18.37
C GLU A 127 -11.94 -7.62 18.28
N LEU A 128 -11.47 -6.98 17.19
CA LEU A 128 -11.72 -5.55 16.94
C LEU A 128 -13.21 -5.23 16.73
N VAL A 129 -13.96 -6.11 16.06
CA VAL A 129 -15.40 -5.93 15.84
C VAL A 129 -16.16 -6.08 17.15
N GLU A 130 -15.82 -7.09 17.95
CA GLU A 130 -16.41 -7.29 19.28
C GLU A 130 -16.15 -6.10 20.22
N GLU A 131 -14.91 -5.61 20.24
CA GLU A 131 -14.54 -4.45 21.07
C GLU A 131 -15.23 -3.16 20.61
N LYS A 132 -15.35 -2.94 19.29
CA LYS A 132 -16.09 -1.80 18.73
C LYS A 132 -17.57 -1.86 19.11
N ASN A 133 -18.19 -3.04 19.08
CA ASN A 133 -19.58 -3.24 19.47
C ASN A 133 -19.78 -2.95 20.97
N ARG A 134 -18.89 -3.47 21.82
CA ARG A 134 -18.91 -3.19 23.27
C ARG A 134 -18.80 -1.69 23.56
N MET A 135 -17.83 -1.00 22.93
CA MET A 135 -17.68 0.45 23.11
C MET A 135 -18.92 1.22 22.63
N ARG A 136 -19.55 0.79 21.53
CA ARG A 136 -20.76 1.43 21.00
C ARG A 136 -21.92 1.30 21.98
N GLU A 137 -22.12 0.11 22.57
CA GLU A 137 -23.14 -0.14 23.58
C GLU A 137 -22.92 0.72 24.83
N GLU A 138 -21.68 0.82 25.32
CA GLU A 138 -21.33 1.67 26.47
C GLU A 138 -21.64 3.15 26.22
N VAL A 139 -21.33 3.67 25.03
CA VAL A 139 -21.61 5.07 24.67
C VAL A 139 -23.12 5.33 24.61
N ILE A 140 -23.89 4.43 24.01
CA ILE A 140 -25.36 4.53 23.95
C ILE A 140 -25.95 4.47 25.36
N GLN A 141 -25.47 3.58 26.24
CA GLN A 141 -25.92 3.47 27.62
C GLN A 141 -25.63 4.74 28.45
N ARG A 142 -24.51 5.42 28.16
CA ARG A 142 -24.17 6.71 28.78
C ARG A 142 -24.93 7.91 28.18
N GLY A 143 -25.87 7.67 27.27
CA GLY A 143 -26.67 8.71 26.61
C GLY A 143 -25.94 9.43 25.47
N GLY A 144 -24.80 8.91 25.01
CA GLY A 144 -24.08 9.42 23.85
C GLY A 144 -24.72 8.98 22.53
N TYR A 145 -24.69 9.86 21.54
CA TYR A 145 -25.13 9.55 20.18
C TYR A 145 -23.94 9.13 19.32
N LEU A 146 -24.07 7.98 18.64
CA LEU A 146 -23.16 7.55 17.59
C LEU A 146 -23.94 7.42 16.28
N PRO A 147 -23.41 7.92 15.16
CA PRO A 147 -24.05 7.74 13.87
C PRO A 147 -24.20 6.26 13.51
N PRO A 148 -25.16 5.91 12.62
CA PRO A 148 -25.33 4.55 12.10
C PRO A 148 -24.03 4.03 11.49
N GLU A 149 -23.83 2.71 11.54
CA GLU A 149 -22.63 2.13 10.92
C GLU A 149 -22.77 2.25 9.41
N GLU A 150 -21.86 2.98 8.77
CA GLU A 150 -21.65 2.81 7.34
C GLU A 150 -21.12 1.39 7.13
N ILE A 151 -21.92 0.53 6.51
CA ILE A 151 -21.46 -0.77 6.01
C ILE A 151 -20.49 -0.46 4.88
N LYS A 152 -19.21 -0.30 5.22
CA LYS A 152 -18.14 -0.32 4.23
C LYS A 152 -17.82 -1.78 3.98
N GLU A 153 -18.10 -2.25 2.77
CA GLU A 153 -17.55 -3.53 2.30
C GLU A 153 -16.03 -3.43 2.42
N ARG A 154 -15.49 -4.05 3.47
CA ARG A 154 -14.06 -4.06 3.71
C ARG A 154 -13.48 -5.05 2.72
N PHE A 155 -12.57 -4.59 1.86
CA PHE A 155 -11.94 -5.47 0.90
C PHE A 155 -11.28 -6.65 1.62
N ASP A 156 -11.66 -7.87 1.25
CA ASP A 156 -11.07 -9.07 1.84
C ASP A 156 -9.63 -9.20 1.34
N SER A 157 -8.66 -8.81 2.18
CA SER A 157 -7.23 -9.00 1.88
C SER A 157 -6.88 -10.45 1.57
N ASN A 158 -7.72 -11.43 1.96
CA ASN A 158 -7.51 -12.82 1.61
C ASN A 158 -7.83 -13.13 0.15
N CYS A 159 -8.50 -12.27 -0.62
CA CYS A 159 -8.67 -12.50 -2.06
C CYS A 159 -7.33 -12.32 -2.83
N ILE A 160 -6.36 -11.62 -2.23
CA ILE A 160 -4.97 -11.57 -2.70
C ILE A 160 -4.27 -12.86 -2.22
N THR A 161 -4.59 -13.98 -2.86
CA THR A 161 -4.03 -15.30 -2.54
C THR A 161 -2.88 -15.74 -3.44
N GLN A 162 -1.83 -16.26 -2.80
CA GLN A 162 -0.87 -17.25 -3.34
C GLN A 162 -1.29 -18.65 -2.94
#